data_AF-A0A371CTJ9-F1
#
_entry.id   AF-A0A371CTJ9-F1
#
_cell.length_a   1.000
_cell.length_b   1.000
_cell.length_c   1.000
_cell.angle_alpha   90.00
_cell.angle_beta   90.00
_cell.angle_gamma   90.00
#
_symmetry.space_group_name_H-M   'P 1'
#
loop_
_entity.id
_entity.type
_entity.pdbx_description
1 polymer ?
#
loop_
_entity_poly.entity_id
_entity_poly.type
_entity_poly.pdbx_seq_one_letter_code
_entity_poly.pdbx_strand_id
1 'polypeptide(L)'
;PAVAALPENTDILKGVGRGSCYSAQDGKTFMLQLNGNGRIRVYALHRGPLEWALPREPQEARHVLLEIYKDWAPWMRKVIEVCDDDAIYHRPLCYLPVGHRWAHKRGVTIIIGDAAHLMSPFEGAGANLAMFDGLELGLVLADAVAKGLSAEEREAAVAAIEEKICAHVETFAAKSYRNVDIYFGLGAPQAVVDAFTKARR
;
A
#
# COMPACT_ATOMS: atom_id res chain seq x y z
N PRO A 1 10.15 19.97 -2.60
CA PRO A 1 11.43 19.88 -1.85
C PRO A 1 11.79 21.18 -1.12
N ALA A 2 11.63 22.33 -1.78
CA ALA A 2 11.90 23.63 -1.17
C ALA A 2 11.08 23.86 0.10
N VAL A 3 9.76 23.61 0.06
CA VAL A 3 8.83 23.82 1.19
C VAL A 3 9.24 23.04 2.44
N ALA A 4 9.57 21.75 2.32
CA ALA A 4 10.01 20.94 3.46
C ALA A 4 11.36 21.36 4.03
N ALA A 5 12.22 22.00 3.23
CA ALA A 5 13.53 22.49 3.62
C ALA A 5 13.52 23.94 4.14
N LEU A 6 12.37 24.61 4.16
CA LEU A 6 12.24 25.96 4.68
C LEU A 6 12.51 25.98 6.20
N PRO A 7 13.23 26.99 6.73
CA PRO A 7 13.57 27.08 8.16
C PRO A 7 12.35 26.95 9.09
N GLU A 8 11.22 27.51 8.68
CA GLU A 8 9.96 27.44 9.39
C GLU A 8 9.42 26.01 9.53
N ASN A 9 9.79 25.06 8.66
CA ASN A 9 9.29 23.68 8.63
C ASN A 9 10.26 22.66 9.25
N THR A 10 11.25 23.14 10.01
CA THR A 10 12.26 22.30 10.68
C THR A 10 11.65 21.29 11.65
N ASP A 11 10.51 21.61 12.25
CA ASP A 11 9.73 20.72 13.13
C ASP A 11 9.22 19.48 12.38
N ILE A 12 8.76 19.63 11.14
CA ILE A 12 8.32 18.53 10.28
C ILE A 12 9.50 17.59 9.99
N LEU A 13 10.65 18.14 9.60
CA LEU A 13 11.84 17.33 9.31
C LEU A 13 12.35 16.58 10.55
N LYS A 14 12.32 17.22 11.71
CA LYS A 14 12.68 16.55 12.98
C LYS A 14 11.70 15.44 13.35
N GLY A 15 10.40 15.64 13.13
CA GLY A 15 9.37 14.63 13.39
C GLY A 15 9.43 13.42 12.46
N VAL A 16 9.69 13.64 11.17
CA VAL A 16 9.82 12.56 10.18
C VAL A 16 11.17 11.84 10.30
N GLY A 17 12.23 12.57 10.65
CA GLY A 17 13.58 12.03 10.70
C GLY A 17 14.17 11.80 9.30
N ARG A 18 15.09 10.84 9.19
CA ARG A 18 15.88 10.58 7.95
C ARG A 18 15.30 9.48 7.05
N GLY A 19 14.12 8.96 7.37
CA GLY A 19 13.53 7.81 6.67
C GLY A 19 12.01 7.90 6.66
N SER A 20 11.36 6.86 7.20
CA SER A 20 9.91 6.81 7.33
C SER A 20 9.47 6.98 8.78
N CYS A 21 8.40 7.73 9.00
CA CYS A 21 7.71 7.89 10.26
C CYS A 21 6.27 7.40 10.12
N TYR A 22 5.81 6.61 11.10
CA TYR A 22 4.46 6.08 11.17
C TYR A 22 3.80 6.61 12.44
N SER A 23 2.60 7.16 12.31
CA SER A 23 1.80 7.63 13.44
C SER A 23 0.39 7.12 13.25
N ALA A 24 -0.16 6.40 14.23
CA ALA A 24 -1.47 5.77 14.14
C ALA A 24 -2.24 6.01 15.43
N GLN A 25 -3.49 6.44 15.32
CA GLN A 25 -4.38 6.71 16.45
C GLN A 25 -5.84 6.67 15.97
N ASP A 26 -6.73 6.04 16.74
CA ASP A 26 -8.19 6.09 16.56
C ASP A 26 -8.66 5.79 15.11
N GLY A 27 -8.07 4.78 14.48
CA GLY A 27 -8.39 4.39 13.10
C GLY A 27 -7.89 5.36 12.02
N LYS A 28 -6.99 6.27 12.38
CA LYS A 28 -6.32 7.24 11.49
C LYS A 28 -4.81 7.02 11.53
N THR A 29 -4.16 7.12 10.37
CA THR A 29 -2.72 6.85 10.25
C THR A 29 -2.06 7.83 9.29
N PHE A 30 -0.91 8.36 9.70
CA PHE A 30 0.05 9.00 8.84
C PHE A 30 1.22 8.07 8.57
N MET A 31 1.56 7.94 7.29
CA MET A 31 2.85 7.43 6.84
C MET A 31 3.59 8.57 6.17
N LEU A 32 4.68 9.01 6.76
CA LEU A 32 5.53 10.07 6.23
C LEU A 32 6.84 9.45 5.79
N GLN A 33 7.31 9.79 4.59
CA GLN A 33 8.57 9.27 4.05
C GLN A 33 9.40 10.40 3.45
N LEU A 34 10.61 10.60 3.97
CA LEU A 34 11.60 11.46 3.34
C LEU A 34 12.28 10.71 2.18
N ASN A 35 12.09 11.21 0.96
CA ASN A 35 12.67 10.64 -0.25
C ASN A 35 14.03 11.28 -0.57
N GLY A 36 14.85 10.58 -1.36
CA GLY A 36 16.21 11.01 -1.72
C GLY A 36 16.31 12.35 -2.47
N ASN A 37 15.20 12.85 -3.01
CA ASN A 37 15.11 14.17 -3.63
C ASN A 37 14.70 15.29 -2.64
N GLY A 38 14.68 15.02 -1.34
CA GLY A 38 14.30 15.96 -0.29
C GLY A 38 12.80 16.26 -0.22
N ARG A 39 11.95 15.47 -0.89
CA ARG A 39 10.48 15.57 -0.74
C ARG A 39 10.02 14.65 0.38
N ILE A 40 9.08 15.12 1.19
CA ILE A 40 8.36 14.29 2.14
C ILE A 40 7.07 13.86 1.47
N ARG A 41 6.87 12.55 1.29
CA ARG A 41 5.60 12.01 0.85
C ARG A 41 4.76 11.68 2.07
N VAL A 42 3.51 12.12 2.06
CA VAL A 42 2.57 11.97 3.16
C VAL A 42 1.41 11.12 2.67
N TYR A 43 1.11 10.06 3.41
CA TYR A 43 -0.10 9.29 3.23
C TYR A 43 -0.97 9.50 4.45
N ALA A 44 -2.10 10.18 4.27
CA ALA A 44 -3.13 10.36 5.28
C ALA A 44 -4.22 9.33 5.05
N LEU A 45 -4.32 8.36 5.95
CA LEU A 45 -5.27 7.27 5.86
C LEU A 45 -6.25 7.34 7.03
N HIS A 46 -7.52 7.10 6.77
CA HIS A 46 -8.58 7.04 7.78
C HIS A 46 -9.67 6.08 7.32
N ARG A 47 -10.42 5.50 8.27
CA ARG A 47 -11.58 4.67 7.97
C ARG A 47 -12.79 5.53 7.62
N GLY A 48 -13.50 5.15 6.56
CA GLY A 48 -14.73 5.80 6.11
C GLY A 48 -15.51 4.88 5.17
N PRO A 49 -16.76 5.24 4.83
CA PRO A 49 -17.53 4.53 3.82
C PRO A 49 -16.87 4.68 2.43
N LEU A 50 -17.10 3.71 1.54
CA LEU A 50 -16.48 3.70 0.21
C LEU A 50 -16.91 4.90 -0.65
N GLU A 51 -18.11 5.40 -0.40
CA GLU A 51 -18.73 6.54 -1.07
C GLU A 51 -18.17 7.87 -0.57
N TRP A 52 -17.42 7.87 0.54
CA TRP A 52 -16.75 9.07 1.03
C TRP A 52 -15.69 9.51 0.03
N ALA A 53 -15.66 10.82 -0.23
CA ALA A 53 -14.67 11.42 -1.11
C ALA A 53 -14.20 12.75 -0.53
N LEU A 54 -12.92 13.03 -0.71
CA LEU A 54 -12.36 14.34 -0.43
C LEU A 54 -12.83 15.35 -1.50
N PRO A 55 -13.12 16.61 -1.14
CA PRO A 55 -13.33 17.67 -2.10
C PRO A 55 -12.18 17.76 -3.11
N ARG A 56 -12.49 18.15 -4.35
CA ARG A 56 -11.48 18.29 -5.42
C ARG A 56 -10.68 19.58 -5.30
N GLU A 57 -11.28 20.62 -4.71
CA GLU A 57 -10.61 21.90 -4.50
C GLU A 57 -9.60 21.76 -3.36
N PRO A 58 -8.29 22.01 -3.58
CA PRO A 58 -7.25 21.77 -2.57
C PRO A 58 -7.47 22.50 -1.26
N GLN A 59 -8.01 23.72 -1.25
CA GLN A 59 -8.23 24.45 0.01
C GLN A 59 -9.38 23.86 0.82
N GLU A 60 -10.46 23.41 0.17
CA GLU A 60 -11.56 22.70 0.83
C GLU A 60 -11.10 21.33 1.35
N ALA A 61 -10.35 20.60 0.53
CA ALA A 61 -9.75 19.32 0.89
C ALA A 61 -8.85 19.46 2.13
N ARG A 62 -8.02 20.50 2.18
CA ARG A 62 -7.15 20.82 3.31
C ARG A 62 -7.96 21.10 4.58
N HIS A 63 -9.03 21.87 4.48
CA HIS A 63 -9.92 22.15 5.61
C HIS A 63 -10.54 20.86 6.17
N VAL A 64 -11.08 19.99 5.29
CA VAL A 64 -11.64 18.70 5.69
C VAL A 64 -10.59 17.82 6.37
N LEU A 65 -9.38 17.75 5.83
CA LEU A 65 -8.28 16.99 6.44
C LEU A 65 -7.90 17.56 7.81
N LEU A 66 -7.78 18.88 7.96
CA LEU A 66 -7.47 19.50 9.25
C LEU A 66 -8.52 19.22 10.31
N GLU A 67 -9.80 19.14 9.93
CA GLU A 67 -10.89 18.74 10.84
C GLU A 67 -10.79 17.26 11.24
N ILE A 68 -10.45 16.36 10.32
CA ILE A 68 -10.25 14.93 10.61
C ILE A 68 -9.08 14.72 11.59
N TYR A 69 -8.01 15.51 11.45
CA TYR A 69 -6.78 15.41 12.22
C TYR A 69 -6.64 16.51 13.29
N LYS A 70 -7.75 17.15 13.71
CA LYS A 70 -7.73 18.30 14.62
C LYS A 70 -7.06 18.03 15.97
N ASP A 71 -7.18 16.78 16.45
CA ASP A 71 -6.65 16.35 17.76
C ASP A 71 -5.17 15.92 17.68
N TRP A 72 -4.55 15.97 16.50
CA TRP A 72 -3.16 15.55 16.30
C TRP A 72 -2.17 16.66 16.63
N ALA A 73 -0.92 16.27 16.89
CA ALA A 73 0.14 17.19 17.27
C ALA A 73 0.30 18.34 16.27
N PRO A 74 0.61 19.58 16.71
CA PRO A 74 0.69 20.74 15.83
C PRO A 74 1.58 20.55 14.60
N TRP A 75 2.73 19.89 14.75
CA TRP A 75 3.64 19.62 13.63
C TRP A 75 3.03 18.68 12.58
N MET A 76 2.17 17.74 12.99
CA MET A 76 1.48 16.82 12.06
C MET A 76 0.37 17.54 11.29
N ARG A 77 -0.37 18.44 11.96
CA ARG A 77 -1.38 19.29 11.29
C ARG A 77 -0.71 20.23 10.28
N LYS A 78 0.45 20.79 10.66
CA LYS A 78 1.27 21.62 9.78
C LYS A 78 1.70 20.91 8.49
N VAL A 79 1.93 19.59 8.52
CA VAL A 79 2.20 18.81 7.31
C VAL A 79 1.04 18.93 6.30
N ILE A 80 -0.22 18.93 6.79
CA ILE A 80 -1.39 19.17 5.95
C ILE A 80 -1.41 20.62 5.46
N GLU A 81 -1.06 21.59 6.31
CA GLU A 81 -1.07 23.04 5.99
C GLU A 81 -0.02 23.48 4.96
N VAL A 82 1.09 22.76 4.84
CA VAL A 82 2.18 23.09 3.91
C VAL A 82 2.27 22.14 2.71
N CYS A 83 1.34 21.19 2.60
CA CYS A 83 1.28 20.28 1.46
C CYS A 83 1.03 21.06 0.16
N ASP A 84 1.68 20.64 -0.93
CA ASP A 84 1.49 21.21 -2.26
C ASP A 84 0.05 20.91 -2.74
N ASP A 85 -0.64 21.91 -3.28
CA ASP A 85 -2.07 21.81 -3.64
C ASP A 85 -2.35 20.70 -4.68
N ASP A 86 -1.44 20.48 -5.62
CA ASP A 86 -1.50 19.44 -6.65
C ASP A 86 -1.21 18.02 -6.13
N ALA A 87 -0.72 17.91 -4.89
CA ALA A 87 -0.40 16.63 -4.26
C ALA A 87 -1.52 16.10 -3.35
N ILE A 88 -2.63 16.84 -3.21
CA ILE A 88 -3.78 16.43 -2.40
C ILE A 88 -4.80 15.70 -3.28
N TYR A 89 -4.85 14.37 -3.16
CA TYR A 89 -5.84 13.56 -3.87
C TYR A 89 -6.32 12.39 -3.03
N HIS A 90 -7.59 12.02 -3.22
CA HIS A 90 -8.21 10.89 -2.55
C HIS A 90 -8.05 9.61 -3.39
N ARG A 91 -7.66 8.52 -2.73
CA ARG A 91 -7.62 7.18 -3.32
C ARG A 91 -8.17 6.15 -2.32
N PRO A 92 -9.30 5.49 -2.63
CA PRO A 92 -9.78 4.36 -1.84
C PRO A 92 -8.75 3.24 -1.77
N LEU A 93 -8.60 2.64 -0.60
CA LEU A 93 -7.75 1.46 -0.43
C LEU A 93 -8.60 0.20 -0.54
N CYS A 94 -8.46 -0.52 -1.66
CA CYS A 94 -9.15 -1.78 -1.92
C CYS A 94 -8.17 -2.96 -1.76
N TYR A 95 -8.70 -4.12 -1.43
CA TYR A 95 -7.98 -5.39 -1.39
C TYR A 95 -8.92 -6.53 -1.76
N LEU A 96 -8.38 -7.62 -2.30
CA LEU A 96 -9.12 -8.84 -2.60
C LEU A 96 -9.27 -9.71 -1.32
N PRO A 97 -10.29 -10.58 -1.26
CA PRO A 97 -10.41 -11.56 -0.18
C PRO A 97 -9.16 -12.43 -0.08
N VAL A 98 -8.73 -12.74 1.15
CA VAL A 98 -7.62 -13.68 1.39
C VAL A 98 -8.01 -15.05 0.85
N GLY A 99 -7.10 -15.67 0.08
CA GLY A 99 -7.37 -16.96 -0.58
C GLY A 99 -8.23 -16.85 -1.84
N HIS A 100 -8.36 -15.65 -2.43
CA HIS A 100 -9.01 -15.47 -3.73
C HIS A 100 -8.35 -16.36 -4.79
N ARG A 101 -9.19 -17.13 -5.50
CA ARG A 101 -8.80 -18.07 -6.55
C ARG A 101 -9.77 -17.93 -7.71
N TRP A 102 -9.28 -18.20 -8.92
CA TRP A 102 -10.10 -18.25 -10.12
C TRP A 102 -9.93 -19.59 -10.83
N ALA A 103 -10.94 -19.98 -11.60
CA ALA A 103 -10.81 -21.12 -12.51
C ALA A 103 -10.04 -20.66 -13.75
N HIS A 104 -8.99 -21.40 -14.11
CA HIS A 104 -8.25 -21.18 -15.35
C HIS A 104 -9.20 -21.21 -16.55
N LYS A 105 -9.07 -20.21 -17.44
CA LYS A 105 -9.91 -20.09 -18.64
C LYS A 105 -9.02 -19.93 -19.86
N ARG A 106 -9.05 -20.95 -20.74
CA ARG A 106 -8.33 -20.97 -22.01
C ARG A 106 -8.56 -19.68 -22.80
N GLY A 107 -7.47 -19.10 -23.31
CA GLY A 107 -7.50 -17.88 -24.12
C GLY A 107 -7.84 -16.58 -23.36
N VAL A 108 -8.04 -16.61 -22.04
CA VAL A 108 -8.14 -15.41 -21.20
C VAL A 108 -6.84 -15.24 -20.44
N THR A 109 -6.24 -14.06 -20.60
CA THR A 109 -4.89 -13.75 -20.14
C THR A 109 -4.72 -13.94 -18.64
N ILE A 110 -3.63 -14.62 -18.29
CA ILE A 110 -3.04 -14.77 -16.96
C ILE A 110 -3.12 -13.46 -16.18
N ILE A 111 -3.64 -13.55 -14.96
CA ILE A 111 -3.72 -12.42 -14.05
C ILE A 111 -2.49 -12.47 -13.14
N ILE A 112 -1.66 -11.43 -13.15
CA ILE A 112 -0.49 -11.27 -12.27
C ILE A 112 -0.56 -9.97 -11.47
N GLY A 113 0.18 -9.89 -10.37
CA GLY A 113 0.27 -8.67 -9.56
C GLY A 113 -1.07 -8.25 -8.93
N ASP A 114 -1.30 -6.94 -8.84
CA ASP A 114 -2.51 -6.38 -8.21
C ASP A 114 -3.81 -6.93 -8.81
N ALA A 115 -3.84 -7.31 -10.08
CA ALA A 115 -5.03 -7.89 -10.67
C ALA A 115 -5.37 -9.28 -10.07
N ALA A 116 -4.35 -10.04 -9.66
CA ALA A 116 -4.50 -11.38 -9.09
C ALA A 116 -4.67 -11.34 -7.57
N HIS A 117 -3.96 -10.41 -6.93
CA HIS A 117 -3.79 -10.43 -5.47
C HIS A 117 -3.64 -9.05 -4.86
N LEU A 118 -4.41 -8.06 -5.33
CA LEU A 118 -4.49 -6.73 -4.72
C LEU A 118 -4.56 -6.84 -3.19
N MET A 119 -3.52 -6.36 -2.52
CA MET A 119 -3.36 -6.42 -1.08
C MET A 119 -3.03 -5.04 -0.52
N SER A 120 -3.24 -4.87 0.79
CA SER A 120 -2.89 -3.62 1.45
C SER A 120 -1.38 -3.35 1.39
N PRO A 121 -0.93 -2.09 1.30
CA PRO A 121 0.49 -1.75 1.19
C PRO A 121 1.28 -1.96 2.49
N PHE A 122 0.66 -2.40 3.59
CA PHE A 122 1.30 -2.46 4.92
C PHE A 122 2.32 -3.58 5.11
N GLU A 123 2.47 -4.46 4.12
CA GLU A 123 3.59 -5.41 4.05
C GLU A 123 4.64 -4.98 3.01
N GLY A 124 4.35 -3.95 2.19
CA GLY A 124 5.27 -3.42 1.19
C GLY A 124 5.65 -4.41 0.08
N ALA A 125 5.01 -5.57 0.02
CA ALA A 125 5.41 -6.68 -0.85
C ALA A 125 4.76 -6.66 -2.23
N GLY A 126 3.65 -5.95 -2.43
CA GLY A 126 2.82 -6.04 -3.65
C GLY A 126 3.58 -5.86 -4.96
N ALA A 127 4.40 -4.82 -5.09
CA ALA A 127 5.18 -4.58 -6.31
C ALA A 127 6.25 -5.67 -6.56
N ASN A 128 6.92 -6.14 -5.51
CA ASN A 128 7.92 -7.21 -5.63
C ASN A 128 7.26 -8.53 -6.03
N LEU A 129 6.08 -8.84 -5.48
CA LEU A 129 5.30 -10.01 -5.85
C LEU A 129 4.85 -9.93 -7.31
N ALA A 130 4.34 -8.79 -7.76
CA ALA A 130 3.96 -8.59 -9.16
C ALA A 130 5.13 -8.78 -10.14
N MET A 131 6.33 -8.29 -9.78
CA MET A 131 7.54 -8.50 -10.57
C MET A 131 7.98 -9.97 -10.57
N PHE A 132 7.86 -10.64 -9.43
CA PHE A 132 8.19 -12.06 -9.28
C PHE A 132 7.24 -12.93 -10.13
N ASP A 133 5.93 -12.68 -10.08
CA ASP A 133 4.96 -13.37 -10.93
C ASP A 133 5.28 -13.21 -12.41
N GLY A 134 5.64 -11.99 -12.83
CA GLY A 134 6.04 -11.70 -14.21
C GLY A 134 7.28 -12.48 -14.64
N LEU A 135 8.27 -12.62 -13.75
CA LEU A 135 9.46 -13.43 -14.00
C LEU A 135 9.11 -14.92 -14.10
N GLU A 136 8.36 -15.46 -13.14
CA GLU A 136 8.01 -16.89 -13.13
C GLU A 136 7.19 -17.27 -14.37
N LEU A 137 6.19 -16.46 -14.70
CA LEU A 137 5.39 -16.65 -15.91
C LEU A 137 6.27 -16.56 -17.18
N GLY A 138 7.15 -15.56 -17.24
CA GLY A 138 8.07 -15.38 -18.38
C GLY A 138 8.97 -16.60 -18.61
N LEU A 139 9.50 -17.19 -17.53
CA LEU A 139 10.33 -18.39 -17.60
C LEU A 139 9.54 -19.61 -18.10
N VAL A 140 8.33 -19.82 -17.59
CA VAL A 140 7.45 -20.92 -18.00
C VAL A 140 7.09 -20.81 -19.48
N LEU A 141 6.74 -19.62 -19.95
CA LEU A 141 6.40 -19.38 -21.34
C LEU A 141 7.62 -19.56 -22.27
N ALA A 142 8.78 -19.05 -21.86
CA ALA A 142 10.02 -19.21 -22.64
C ALA A 142 10.42 -20.69 -22.79
N ASP A 143 10.35 -21.46 -21.70
CA ASP A 143 10.63 -22.89 -21.70
C ASP A 143 9.62 -23.67 -22.58
N ALA A 144 8.33 -23.33 -22.48
CA ALA A 144 7.29 -23.94 -23.29
C ALA A 144 7.48 -23.69 -24.79
N VAL A 145 7.90 -22.47 -25.17
CA VAL A 145 8.22 -22.13 -26.56
C VAL A 145 9.50 -22.84 -27.01
N ALA A 146 10.55 -22.85 -26.20
CA ALA A 146 11.82 -23.50 -26.54
C ALA A 146 11.68 -25.01 -26.76
N LYS A 147 10.80 -25.67 -26.00
CA LYS A 147 10.48 -27.10 -26.13
C LYS A 147 9.49 -27.41 -27.26
N GLY A 148 8.96 -26.38 -27.93
CA GLY A 148 7.98 -26.55 -29.01
C GLY A 148 6.65 -27.12 -28.54
N LEU A 149 6.25 -26.87 -27.28
CA LEU A 149 5.02 -27.39 -26.69
C LEU A 149 3.79 -26.95 -27.49
N SER A 150 2.80 -27.84 -27.56
CA SER A 150 1.48 -27.59 -28.14
C SER A 150 0.72 -26.49 -27.38
N ALA A 151 -0.38 -26.00 -27.97
CA ALA A 151 -1.21 -24.99 -27.31
C ALA A 151 -1.81 -25.53 -26.00
N GLU A 152 -2.23 -26.80 -25.98
CA GLU A 152 -2.76 -27.48 -24.81
C GLU A 152 -1.73 -27.54 -23.67
N GLU A 153 -0.48 -27.87 -23.98
CA GLU A 153 0.59 -27.99 -22.99
C GLU A 153 1.01 -26.62 -22.44
N ARG A 154 0.98 -25.57 -23.27
CA ARG A 154 1.20 -24.18 -22.82
C ARG A 154 0.12 -23.73 -21.86
N GLU A 155 -1.15 -24.00 -22.18
CA GLU A 155 -2.27 -23.68 -21.30
C GLU A 155 -2.19 -24.46 -19.97
N ALA A 156 -1.76 -25.72 -19.99
CA ALA A 156 -1.53 -26.48 -18.77
C ALA A 156 -0.38 -25.91 -17.91
N ALA A 157 0.71 -25.46 -18.54
CA ALA A 157 1.83 -24.82 -17.85
C ALA A 157 1.41 -23.47 -17.22
N VAL A 158 0.55 -22.73 -17.89
CA VAL A 158 -0.06 -21.51 -17.38
C VAL A 158 -0.98 -21.79 -16.19
N ALA A 159 -1.89 -22.76 -16.30
CA ALA A 159 -2.76 -23.12 -15.18
C ALA A 159 -1.96 -23.53 -13.92
N ALA A 160 -0.84 -24.22 -14.11
CA ALA A 160 0.06 -24.59 -13.02
C ALA A 160 0.73 -23.38 -12.36
N ILE A 161 1.13 -22.36 -13.14
CA ILE A 161 1.72 -21.14 -12.55
C ILE A 161 0.67 -20.28 -11.83
N GLU A 162 -0.55 -20.19 -12.35
CA GLU A 162 -1.65 -19.48 -11.68
C GLU A 162 -1.94 -20.06 -10.29
N GLU A 163 -2.01 -21.39 -10.18
CA GLU A 163 -2.22 -22.08 -8.90
C GLU A 163 -1.06 -21.83 -7.92
N LYS A 164 0.18 -21.83 -8.43
CA LYS A 164 1.37 -21.53 -7.63
C LYS A 164 1.34 -20.09 -7.10
N ILE A 165 1.00 -19.11 -7.94
CA ILE A 165 0.88 -17.70 -7.55
C ILE A 165 -0.20 -17.54 -6.48
N CYS A 166 -1.38 -18.13 -6.69
CA CYS A 166 -2.47 -18.08 -5.71
C CYS A 166 -2.04 -18.63 -4.34
N ALA A 167 -1.39 -19.79 -4.32
CA ALA A 167 -0.93 -20.42 -3.08
C ALA A 167 0.17 -19.61 -2.39
N HIS A 168 1.11 -19.05 -3.15
CA HIS A 168 2.21 -18.26 -2.60
C HIS A 168 1.73 -16.97 -1.96
N VAL A 169 0.81 -16.27 -2.64
CA VAL A 169 0.39 -14.93 -2.22
C VAL A 169 -0.61 -14.97 -1.07
N GLU A 170 -1.33 -16.06 -0.86
CA GLU A 170 -2.27 -16.22 0.25
C GLU A 170 -1.66 -15.88 1.62
N THR A 171 -0.41 -16.29 1.85
CA THR A 171 0.30 -16.00 3.11
C THR A 171 0.59 -14.51 3.29
N PHE A 172 0.98 -13.81 2.22
CA PHE A 172 1.21 -12.37 2.23
C PHE A 172 -0.10 -11.61 2.36
N ALA A 173 -1.14 -11.99 1.60
CA ALA A 173 -2.47 -11.40 1.73
C ALA A 173 -3.01 -11.49 3.17
N ALA A 174 -2.85 -12.65 3.83
CA ALA A 174 -3.26 -12.85 5.22
C ALA A 174 -2.47 -11.98 6.22
N LYS A 175 -1.16 -11.82 6.01
CA LYS A 175 -0.32 -10.94 6.85
C LYS A 175 -0.67 -9.47 6.63
N SER A 176 -0.73 -9.04 5.38
CA SER A 176 -1.16 -7.70 4.97
C SER A 176 -2.52 -7.34 5.55
N TYR A 177 -3.52 -8.22 5.45
CA TYR A 177 -4.86 -7.99 6.02
C TYR A 177 -4.82 -7.80 7.54
N ARG A 178 -4.05 -8.61 8.27
CA ARG A 178 -3.86 -8.42 9.71
C ARG A 178 -3.17 -7.10 10.04
N ASN A 179 -2.18 -6.71 9.24
CA ASN A 179 -1.47 -5.44 9.44
C ASN A 179 -2.39 -4.23 9.24
N VAL A 180 -3.39 -4.30 8.34
CA VAL A 180 -4.42 -3.27 8.27
C VAL A 180 -5.08 -3.08 9.63
N ASP A 181 -5.50 -4.15 10.31
CA ASP A 181 -6.14 -3.97 11.63
C ASP A 181 -5.16 -3.48 12.71
N ILE A 182 -3.88 -3.82 12.63
CA ILE A 182 -2.87 -3.30 13.58
C ILE A 182 -2.68 -1.79 13.41
N TYR A 183 -2.56 -1.31 12.17
CA TYR A 183 -2.31 0.10 11.87
C TYR A 183 -3.59 0.94 11.76
N PHE A 184 -4.78 0.34 11.56
CA PHE A 184 -6.07 1.03 11.36
C PHE A 184 -7.16 0.61 12.34
N GLY A 185 -6.89 -0.35 13.20
CA GLY A 185 -7.82 -0.81 14.22
C GLY A 185 -8.03 0.22 15.32
N LEU A 186 -9.12 0.04 16.06
CA LEU A 186 -9.40 0.80 17.27
C LEU A 186 -8.35 0.55 18.38
N GLY A 187 -7.50 -0.47 18.21
CA GLY A 187 -6.39 -0.77 19.10
C GLY A 187 -5.13 0.08 18.87
N ALA A 188 -5.07 0.90 17.81
CA ALA A 188 -3.97 1.84 17.62
C ALA A 188 -4.09 3.02 18.62
N PRO A 189 -3.00 3.48 19.27
CA PRO A 189 -1.59 3.19 18.95
C PRO A 189 -1.01 1.92 19.59
N GLN A 190 -1.64 1.36 20.63
CA GLN A 190 -1.04 0.29 21.45
C GLN A 190 -0.74 -0.98 20.62
N ALA A 191 -1.63 -1.35 19.70
CA ALA A 191 -1.42 -2.50 18.81
C ALA A 191 -0.15 -2.37 17.95
N VAL A 192 0.17 -1.15 17.49
CA VAL A 192 1.39 -0.86 16.71
C VAL A 192 2.63 -1.00 17.60
N VAL A 193 2.59 -0.44 18.81
CA VAL A 193 3.68 -0.53 19.79
C VAL A 193 3.95 -2.00 20.14
N ASP A 194 2.91 -2.79 20.36
CA ASP A 194 3.02 -4.21 20.68
C ASP A 194 3.64 -5.01 19.53
N ALA A 195 3.27 -4.70 18.29
CA ALA A 195 3.84 -5.34 17.10
C ALA A 195 5.36 -5.10 16.99
N PHE A 196 5.81 -3.86 17.16
CA PHE A 196 7.24 -3.52 17.14
C PHE A 196 8.01 -4.09 18.33
N THR A 197 7.37 -4.19 19.50
CA THR A 197 8.00 -4.75 20.70
C THR A 197 8.15 -6.27 20.62
N LYS A 198 7.15 -6.95 20.06
CA LYS A 198 7.20 -8.40 19.84
C LYS A 198 8.20 -8.80 18.75
N ALA A 199 8.35 -8.00 17.69
CA ALA A 199 9.33 -8.24 16.61
C ALA A 199 10.79 -8.07 17.04
N ARG A 200 11.04 -7.50 18.22
CA ARG A 200 12.37 -7.30 18.81
C ARG A 200 12.87 -8.47 19.68
N ARG A 201 12.02 -9.47 19.93
CA ARG A 201 12.38 -10.71 20.63
C ARG A 201 12.57 -11.84 19.61
#